data_AF-A0A2M7H1V9-F1
#
_entry.id   AF-A0A2M7H1V9-F1
#
_cell.length_a   1.000
_cell.length_b   1.000
_cell.length_c   1.000
_cell.angle_alpha   90.00
_cell.angle_beta   90.00
_cell.angle_gamma   90.00
#
_symmetry.space_group_name_H-M   'P 1'
#
loop_
_entity.id
_entity.type
_entity.pdbx_description
1 polymer ?
#
loop_
_entity_poly.entity_id
_entity_poly.type
_entity_poly.pdbx_seq_one_letter_code
_entity_poly.pdbx_strand_id
1 'polypeptide(L)'
;MERLFWQIVVGILGIYLGINFVPGVSVEIPPEGIIFLGIKLTAKLQVIVLIGIILGLVNFFIKPIFKIVTLPLRILTFGLFGFIINMLMIWLVDIFFPELVIAGIIPLFWLTIIVWVLSFLLGFGSRKTREMILEE
;
A
#
# COMPACT_ATOMS: atom_id res chain seq x y z
N MET A 1 17.74 1.95 2.09
CA MET A 1 16.82 1.21 2.98
C MET A 1 15.70 2.10 3.52
N GLU A 2 15.95 3.38 3.83
CA GLU A 2 14.92 4.31 4.36
C GLU A 2 13.62 4.37 3.53
N ARG A 3 13.72 4.33 2.20
CA ARG A 3 12.52 4.35 1.32
C ARG A 3 11.61 3.14 1.52
N LEU A 4 12.18 1.96 1.78
CA LEU A 4 11.42 0.74 2.00
C LEU A 4 10.65 0.84 3.32
N PHE A 5 11.32 1.32 4.38
CA PHE A 5 10.69 1.52 5.69
C PHE A 5 9.45 2.42 5.57
N TRP A 6 9.55 3.54 4.86
CA TRP A 6 8.40 4.43 4.64
C TRP A 6 7.27 3.77 3.85
N GLN A 7 7.58 2.95 2.83
CA GLN A 7 6.55 2.23 2.08
C GLN A 7 5.81 1.21 2.95
N ILE A 8 6.51 0.54 3.85
CA ILE A 8 5.90 -0.39 4.81
C ILE A 8 4.97 0.36 5.78
N VAL A 9 5.43 1.48 6.34
CA VAL A 9 4.61 2.32 7.24
C VAL A 9 3.36 2.82 6.51
N VAL A 10 3.51 3.33 5.29
CA VAL A 10 2.39 3.74 4.44
C VAL A 10 1.43 2.58 4.16
N GLY A 11 1.95 1.39 3.88
CA GLY A 11 1.12 0.19 3.63
C GLY A 11 0.29 -0.20 4.84
N ILE A 12 0.92 -0.28 6.02
CA ILE A 12 0.22 -0.60 7.28
C ILE A 12 -0.84 0.45 7.60
N LEU A 13 -0.47 1.74 7.58
CA LEU A 13 -1.40 2.83 7.86
C LEU A 13 -2.51 2.90 6.82
N GLY A 14 -2.19 2.67 5.55
CA GLY A 14 -3.14 2.69 4.46
C GLY A 14 -4.21 1.63 4.61
N ILE A 15 -3.83 0.38 4.89
CA ILE A 15 -4.78 -0.71 5.15
C ILE A 15 -5.56 -0.45 6.44
N TYR A 16 -4.89 -0.05 7.52
CA TYR A 16 -5.54 0.26 8.78
C TYR A 16 -6.60 1.37 8.63
N LEU A 17 -6.26 2.48 7.97
CA LEU A 17 -7.22 3.55 7.71
C LEU A 17 -8.28 3.12 6.70
N GLY A 18 -7.90 2.35 5.68
CA GLY A 18 -8.82 1.77 4.70
C GLY A 18 -9.97 1.03 5.35
N ILE A 19 -9.67 0.11 6.26
CA ILE A 19 -10.67 -0.71 6.95
C ILE A 19 -11.59 0.14 7.83
N ASN A 20 -11.07 1.22 8.43
CA ASN A 20 -11.84 2.06 9.35
C ASN A 20 -12.66 3.15 8.65
N PHE A 21 -12.18 3.67 7.51
CA PHE A 21 -12.75 4.84 6.84
C PHE A 21 -13.41 4.51 5.49
N VAL A 22 -13.13 3.35 4.89
CA VAL A 22 -13.67 2.97 3.59
C VAL A 22 -14.62 1.78 3.75
N PRO A 23 -15.94 2.00 3.60
CA PRO A 23 -16.90 0.91 3.54
C PRO A 23 -16.54 -0.03 2.39
N GLY A 24 -16.47 -1.34 2.68
CA GLY A 24 -16.11 -2.35 1.69
C GLY A 24 -14.62 -2.73 1.66
N VAL A 25 -13.79 -2.22 2.58
CA VAL A 25 -12.47 -2.81 2.86
C VAL A 25 -12.57 -3.59 4.17
N SER A 26 -12.52 -4.91 4.08
CA SER A 26 -12.56 -5.80 5.25
C SER A 26 -11.36 -6.71 5.28
N VAL A 27 -11.04 -7.18 6.50
CA VAL A 27 -10.07 -8.26 6.69
C VAL A 27 -10.82 -9.44 7.25
N GLU A 28 -10.88 -10.51 6.47
CA GLU A 28 -11.53 -11.76 6.84
C GLU A 28 -10.48 -12.71 7.41
N ILE A 29 -10.72 -13.20 8.62
CA ILE A 29 -9.79 -14.08 9.33
C ILE A 29 -10.52 -15.40 9.56
N PRO A 30 -10.00 -16.52 9.02
CA PRO A 30 -10.56 -17.84 9.28
C PRO A 30 -10.57 -18.17 10.79
N PRO A 31 -11.55 -18.94 11.29
CA PRO A 31 -11.62 -19.35 12.70
C PRO A 31 -10.35 -20.07 13.20
N GLU A 32 -9.70 -20.84 12.32
CA GLU A 32 -8.44 -21.53 12.58
C GLU A 32 -7.22 -20.59 12.68
N GLY A 33 -7.38 -19.33 12.28
CA GLY A 33 -6.30 -18.36 12.13
C GLY A 33 -5.44 -18.62 10.90
N ILE A 34 -4.69 -17.59 10.48
CA ILE A 34 -3.79 -17.70 9.32
C ILE A 34 -2.45 -18.23 9.79
N ILE A 35 -1.97 -19.31 9.17
CA ILE A 35 -0.63 -19.84 9.45
C ILE A 35 0.35 -19.21 8.48
N PHE A 36 1.11 -18.23 8.96
CA PHE A 36 2.19 -17.61 8.19
C PHE A 36 3.53 -18.01 8.79
N LEU A 37 4.37 -18.71 8.01
CA LEU A 37 5.69 -19.20 8.44
C LEU A 37 5.67 -19.99 9.77
N GLY A 38 4.63 -20.80 9.97
CA GLY A 38 4.46 -21.62 11.20
C GLY A 38 3.90 -20.85 12.41
N ILE A 39 3.61 -19.56 12.27
CA ILE A 39 2.99 -18.73 13.31
C ILE A 39 1.51 -18.58 13.01
N LYS A 40 0.65 -18.87 13.99
CA LYS A 40 -0.80 -18.63 13.91
C LYS A 40 -1.11 -17.17 14.19
N LEU A 41 -1.66 -16.48 13.19
CA LEU A 41 -2.15 -15.12 13.30
C LEU A 41 -3.66 -15.16 13.51
N THR A 42 -4.07 -14.81 14.72
CA THR A 42 -5.49 -14.79 15.12
C THR A 42 -5.98 -13.36 15.31
N ALA A 43 -5.09 -12.43 15.62
CA ALA A 43 -5.46 -11.04 15.86
C ALA A 43 -5.55 -10.25 14.56
N LYS A 44 -6.65 -9.51 14.38
CA LYS A 44 -6.87 -8.62 13.21
C LYS A 44 -5.72 -7.66 12.96
N LEU A 45 -5.15 -7.08 14.03
CA LEU A 45 -4.01 -6.18 13.91
C LEU A 45 -2.76 -6.87 13.33
N GLN A 46 -2.50 -8.13 13.68
CA GLN A 46 -1.36 -8.87 13.13
C GLN A 46 -1.51 -9.08 11.62
N VAL A 47 -2.72 -9.41 11.18
CA VAL A 47 -3.04 -9.61 9.76
C VAL A 47 -2.93 -8.29 8.98
N ILE A 48 -3.45 -7.19 9.54
CA ILE A 48 -3.31 -5.85 8.96
C ILE A 48 -1.83 -5.46 8.80
N VAL A 49 -1.02 -5.71 9.83
CA VAL A 49 0.42 -5.41 9.78
C VAL A 49 1.10 -6.27 8.70
N LEU A 50 0.80 -7.56 8.63
CA LEU A 50 1.34 -8.45 7.60
C LEU A 50 0.99 -7.95 6.19
N ILE A 51 -0.30 -7.72 5.90
CA ILE A 51 -0.77 -7.22 4.61
C ILE A 51 -0.12 -5.87 4.29
N GLY A 52 -0.05 -4.96 5.28
CA GLY A 52 0.57 -3.65 5.12
C GLY A 52 2.06 -3.71 4.78
N ILE A 53 2.82 -4.61 5.41
CA ILE A 53 4.22 -4.87 5.08
C ILE A 53 4.33 -5.33 3.63
N ILE A 54 3.49 -6.28 3.22
CA ILE A 54 3.53 -6.84 1.87
C ILE A 54 3.15 -5.78 0.83
N LEU A 55 2.14 -4.97 1.09
CA LEU A 55 1.78 -3.83 0.24
C LEU A 55 2.93 -2.84 0.10
N GLY A 56 3.62 -2.53 1.19
CA GLY A 56 4.83 -1.70 1.16
C GLY A 56 5.95 -2.31 0.31
N LEU A 57 6.13 -3.63 0.41
CA LEU A 57 7.13 -4.39 -0.36
C LEU A 57 6.79 -4.41 -1.86
N VAL A 58 5.52 -4.67 -2.21
CA VAL A 58 5.01 -4.60 -3.59
C VAL A 58 5.21 -3.21 -4.16
N ASN A 59 4.88 -2.16 -3.41
CA ASN A 59 5.08 -0.78 -3.85
C ASN A 59 6.57 -0.41 -4.00
N PHE A 60 7.48 -1.06 -3.29
CA PHE A 60 8.91 -0.82 -3.43
C PHE A 60 9.50 -1.56 -4.63
N PHE A 61 9.16 -2.84 -4.84
CA PHE A 61 9.77 -3.66 -5.89
C PHE A 61 9.00 -3.66 -7.22
N ILE A 62 7.67 -3.74 -7.18
CA ILE A 62 6.83 -3.96 -8.37
C ILE A 62 6.50 -2.62 -9.05
N LYS A 63 6.15 -1.60 -8.28
CA LYS A 63 5.79 -0.27 -8.82
C LYS A 63 6.86 0.38 -9.71
N PRO A 64 8.19 0.30 -9.43
CA PRO A 64 9.21 0.82 -10.33
C PRO A 64 9.20 0.15 -11.72
N ILE A 65 8.98 -1.17 -11.76
CA ILE A 65 8.91 -1.94 -13.00
C ILE A 65 7.73 -1.45 -13.84
N PHE A 66 6.54 -1.38 -13.23
CA PHE A 66 5.36 -0.83 -13.90
C PHE A 66 5.56 0.61 -14.33
N LYS A 67 6.27 1.44 -13.56
CA LYS A 67 6.54 2.83 -13.94
C LYS A 67 7.35 2.95 -15.23
N ILE A 68 8.30 2.06 -15.45
CA ILE A 68 9.12 2.03 -16.67
C ILE A 68 8.28 1.54 -17.85
N VAL A 69 7.60 0.41 -17.70
CA VAL A 69 6.77 -0.18 -18.76
C VAL A 69 5.63 0.76 -19.17
N THR A 70 5.02 1.43 -18.20
CA THR A 70 3.87 2.31 -18.43
C THR A 70 4.25 3.76 -18.70
N LEU A 71 5.55 4.07 -18.83
CA LEU A 71 6.03 5.43 -19.04
C LEU A 71 5.42 6.08 -20.30
N PRO A 72 5.39 5.44 -21.49
CA PRO A 72 4.84 6.07 -22.70
C PRO A 72 3.34 6.38 -22.53
N LEU A 73 2.60 5.43 -21.96
CA LEU A 73 1.17 5.57 -21.71
C LEU A 73 0.88 6.64 -20.65
N ARG A 74 1.76 6.77 -19.66
CA ARG A 74 1.68 7.80 -18.63
C ARG A 74 1.89 9.19 -19.21
N ILE A 75 2.79 9.35 -20.18
CA ILE A 75 2.96 10.62 -20.88
C ILE A 75 1.71 10.92 -21.73
N LEU A 76 1.19 9.94 -22.45
CA LEU A 76 0.00 10.09 -23.29
C LEU A 76 -1.26 10.47 -22.49
N THR A 77 -1.38 9.97 -21.26
CA THR A 77 -2.50 10.22 -20.35
C THR A 77 -2.25 11.38 -19.37
N PHE A 78 -1.23 12.21 -19.61
CA PHE A 78 -0.85 13.33 -18.75
C PHE A 78 -0.62 12.96 -17.27
N GLY A 79 -0.16 11.73 -17.01
CA GLY A 79 0.12 11.23 -15.67
C GLY A 79 -1.04 10.49 -15.01
N LEU A 80 -2.27 10.51 -15.56
CA LEU A 80 -3.44 9.85 -14.97
C LEU A 80 -3.24 8.33 -14.83
N PHE A 81 -2.56 7.70 -15.79
CA PHE A 81 -2.25 6.27 -15.70
C PHE A 81 -1.37 5.92 -14.50
N GLY A 82 -0.62 6.87 -13.95
CA GLY A 82 0.13 6.68 -12.71
C GLY A 82 -0.77 6.40 -11.50
N PHE A 83 -1.97 6.99 -11.45
CA PHE A 83 -2.95 6.72 -10.41
C PHE A 83 -3.52 5.29 -10.54
N ILE A 84 -3.85 4.88 -11.77
CA ILE A 84 -4.31 3.52 -12.08
C ILE A 84 -3.27 2.48 -11.63
N ILE A 85 -1.98 2.73 -11.87
CA ILE A 85 -0.93 1.81 -11.38
C ILE A 85 -0.88 1.73 -9.86
N ASN A 86 -1.05 2.84 -9.13
CA ASN A 86 -1.11 2.78 -7.66
C ASN A 86 -2.30 1.93 -7.19
N MET A 87 -3.46 2.11 -7.82
CA MET A 87 -4.64 1.30 -7.55
C MET A 87 -4.39 -0.18 -7.84
N LEU A 88 -3.75 -0.47 -8.97
CA LEU A 88 -3.43 -1.82 -9.40
C LEU A 88 -2.47 -2.52 -8.43
N MET A 89 -1.55 -1.80 -7.78
CA MET A 89 -0.69 -2.41 -6.74
C MET A 89 -1.49 -2.87 -5.52
N ILE A 90 -2.49 -2.09 -5.10
CA ILE A 90 -3.36 -2.46 -3.96
C ILE A 90 -4.24 -3.64 -4.35
N TRP A 91 -4.81 -3.59 -5.55
CA TRP A 91 -5.62 -4.69 -6.08
C TRP A 91 -4.81 -5.97 -6.27
N LEU A 92 -3.54 -5.86 -6.65
CA LEU A 92 -2.65 -7.01 -6.74
C LEU A 92 -2.53 -7.71 -5.39
N VAL A 93 -2.36 -6.95 -4.31
CA VAL A 93 -2.30 -7.51 -2.95
C VAL A 93 -3.63 -8.15 -2.57
N ASP A 94 -4.76 -7.51 -2.83
CA ASP A 94 -6.10 -8.08 -2.61
C ASP A 94 -6.30 -9.44 -3.32
N ILE A 95 -5.78 -9.61 -4.55
CA ILE A 95 -5.84 -10.90 -5.25
C ILE A 95 -4.94 -11.96 -4.61
N PHE A 96 -3.73 -11.59 -4.19
CA PHE A 96 -2.77 -12.55 -3.65
C PHE A 96 -3.04 -12.92 -2.18
N PHE A 97 -3.78 -12.08 -1.46
CA PHE A 97 -4.05 -12.23 -0.03
C PHE A 97 -5.55 -12.30 0.21
N PRO A 98 -6.15 -13.51 0.27
CA PRO A 98 -7.59 -13.67 0.45
C PRO A 98 -8.11 -13.09 1.77
N GLU A 99 -7.21 -12.83 2.73
CA GLU A 99 -7.53 -12.18 3.98
C GLU A 99 -7.89 -10.71 3.81
N LEU A 100 -7.38 -10.04 2.77
CA LEU A 100 -7.79 -8.68 2.40
C LEU A 100 -8.95 -8.80 1.42
N VAL A 101 -10.10 -8.22 1.77
CA VAL A 101 -11.27 -8.21 0.89
C VAL A 101 -11.62 -6.77 0.57
N ILE A 102 -11.51 -6.41 -0.70
CA ILE A 102 -11.93 -5.12 -1.23
C ILE A 102 -13.16 -5.30 -2.13
N ALA A 103 -14.31 -4.82 -1.67
CA ALA A 103 -15.60 -5.00 -2.33
C ALA A 103 -15.78 -4.09 -3.57
N GLY A 104 -15.09 -4.44 -4.65
CA GLY A 104 -15.19 -3.78 -5.95
C GLY A 104 -14.30 -2.55 -6.12
N ILE A 105 -14.55 -1.78 -7.18
CA ILE A 105 -13.65 -0.70 -7.63
C ILE A 105 -13.80 0.55 -6.75
N ILE A 106 -14.98 0.83 -6.19
CA ILE A 106 -15.22 2.03 -5.39
C ILE A 106 -14.39 2.03 -4.09
N PRO A 107 -14.41 0.97 -3.25
CA PRO A 107 -13.57 0.93 -2.06
C PRO A 107 -12.08 0.94 -2.40
N LEU A 108 -11.70 0.24 -3.47
CA LEU A 108 -10.33 0.24 -3.99
C LEU A 108 -9.85 1.65 -4.37
N PHE A 109 -10.72 2.43 -5.00
CA PHE A 109 -10.45 3.83 -5.36
C PHE A 109 -10.19 4.70 -4.13
N TRP A 110 -11.07 4.65 -3.13
CA TRP A 110 -10.89 5.41 -1.88
C TRP A 110 -9.65 4.97 -1.10
N LEU A 111 -9.39 3.66 -1.03
CA LEU A 111 -8.18 3.12 -0.40
C LEU A 111 -6.92 3.62 -1.11
N THR A 112 -6.93 3.66 -2.45
CA THR A 112 -5.82 4.21 -3.24
C THR A 112 -5.57 5.68 -2.93
N ILE A 113 -6.62 6.47 -2.78
CA ILE A 113 -6.50 7.88 -2.39
C ILE A 113 -5.86 8.00 -1.00
N ILE A 114 -6.31 7.22 -0.03
CA ILE A 114 -5.73 7.22 1.33
C ILE A 114 -4.23 6.91 1.27
N VAL A 115 -3.85 5.81 0.60
CA VAL A 115 -2.44 5.42 0.46
C VAL A 115 -1.63 6.48 -0.27
N TRP A 116 -2.20 7.12 -1.30
CA TRP A 116 -1.55 8.19 -2.04
C TRP A 116 -1.32 9.44 -1.19
N VAL A 117 -2.32 9.86 -0.42
CA VAL A 117 -2.23 10.99 0.53
C VAL A 117 -1.21 10.68 1.63
N LEU A 118 -1.25 9.48 2.22
CA LEU A 118 -0.25 9.06 3.21
C LEU A 118 1.17 9.06 2.63
N SER A 119 1.32 8.53 1.41
CA SER A 119 2.60 8.55 0.69
C SER A 119 3.11 9.95 0.45
N PHE A 120 2.21 10.90 0.15
CA PHE A 120 2.53 12.31 0.00
C PHE A 120 2.97 12.88 1.35
N LEU A 121 2.14 12.81 2.40
CA LEU A 121 2.44 13.39 3.71
C LEU A 121 3.75 12.85 4.31
N LEU A 122 3.96 11.53 4.28
CA LEU A 122 5.17 10.90 4.79
C LEU A 122 6.37 11.08 3.84
N GLY A 123 6.13 11.13 2.54
CA GLY A 123 7.15 11.38 1.53
C GLY A 123 7.72 12.79 1.59
N PHE A 124 6.92 13.80 1.89
CA PHE A 124 7.38 15.18 2.10
C PHE A 124 8.29 15.29 3.33
N GLY A 125 8.01 14.53 4.40
CA GLY A 125 8.89 14.43 5.57
C GLY A 125 10.28 13.88 5.24
N SER A 126 10.38 12.96 4.27
CA SER A 126 11.65 12.29 3.91
C SER A 126 12.63 13.14 3.06
N ARG A 127 12.16 14.26 2.49
CA ARG A 127 13.04 15.20 1.77
C ARG A 127 13.69 16.23 2.70
N LYS A 128 13.00 16.64 3.77
CA LYS A 128 13.41 17.79 4.60
C LYS A 128 14.64 17.56 5.48
N THR A 129 14.99 16.31 5.79
CA THR A 129 16.14 15.98 6.67
C THR A 129 17.49 16.06 5.95
N ARG A 130 17.54 15.96 4.61
CA ARG A 130 18.81 16.03 3.87
C ARG A 130 19.38 17.44 3.72
N GLU A 131 18.53 18.47 3.85
CA GLU A 131 18.98 19.87 3.78
C GLU A 131 19.56 20.32 5.12
N MET A 132 18.99 19.89 6.26
CA MET A 132 19.51 20.24 7.60
C MET A 132 20.86 19.59 7.94
N ILE A 133 21.19 18.42 7.39
CA ILE A 133 22.47 17.72 7.69
C ILE A 133 23.63 18.25 6.81
N LEU A 134 23.34 19.01 5.75
CA LEU A 134 24.36 19.60 4.88
C LEU A 134 24.65 21.07 5.19
N GLU A 135 23.90 21.67 6.12
CA GLU A 135 24.10 23.02 6.64
C GLU A 135 24.70 23.07 8.06
N GLU A 136 25.07 21.91 8.63
CA GLU A 136 25.92 21.76 9.82
C GLU A 136 27.31 21.22 9.44
#